data_AF-A0A7W4ZZ26-F1
#
_entry.id   AF-A0A7W4ZZ26-F1
#
_cell.length_a   1.000
_cell.length_b   1.000
_cell.length_c   1.000
_cell.angle_alpha   90.00
_cell.angle_beta   90.00
_cell.angle_gamma   90.00
#
_symmetry.space_group_name_H-M   'P 1'
#
loop_
_entity.id
_entity.type
_entity.pdbx_description
1 polymer ?
#
loop_
_entity_poly.entity_id
_entity_poly.type
_entity_poly.pdbx_seq_one_letter_code
_entity_poly.pdbx_strand_id
1 'polypeptide(L)'
;MTPLVCARCAAPALLAARYPHTWHNGSGERVEGLRESVLCASCDTDDPAAAPLLALLAVTPPPPSPCLANAVEVWLTTIRHRVPDPTTLDTEETLWRTGDL
;
A
#
# COMPACT_ATOMS: atom_id res chain seq x y z
N MET A 1 -16.91 13.99 0.00
CA MET A 1 -16.05 12.78 0.02
C MET A 1 -14.63 13.27 0.18
N THR A 2 -13.91 12.84 1.23
CA THR A 2 -12.49 13.19 1.39
C THR A 2 -11.69 12.50 0.28
N PRO A 3 -10.84 13.21 -0.46
CA PRO A 3 -10.03 12.59 -1.51
C PRO A 3 -9.07 11.57 -0.88
N LEU A 4 -8.92 10.42 -1.52
CA LEU A 4 -7.90 9.46 -1.14
C LEU A 4 -6.52 10.04 -1.49
N VAL A 5 -5.69 10.26 -0.49
CA VAL A 5 -4.35 10.82 -0.63
C VAL A 5 -3.30 9.80 -0.21
N CYS A 6 -2.14 9.84 -0.87
CA CYS A 6 -1.00 9.02 -0.49
C CYS A 6 -0.37 9.55 0.80
N ALA A 7 -0.27 8.73 1.84
CA ALA A 7 0.38 9.12 3.09
C ALA A 7 1.88 9.46 2.92
N ARG A 8 2.54 8.95 1.87
CA ARG A 8 3.97 9.17 1.62
C ARG A 8 4.28 10.52 0.95
N CYS A 9 3.40 11.02 0.09
CA CYS A 9 3.68 12.22 -0.71
C CYS A 9 2.53 13.22 -0.80
N ALA A 10 1.41 12.98 -0.11
CA ALA A 10 0.17 13.76 -0.15
C ALA A 10 -0.51 13.90 -1.53
N ALA A 11 0.05 13.31 -2.60
CA ALA A 11 -0.57 13.31 -3.92
C ALA A 11 -1.88 12.49 -3.94
N PRO A 12 -2.81 12.77 -4.87
CA PRO A 12 -3.98 11.92 -5.07
C PRO A 12 -3.57 10.47 -5.34
N ALA A 13 -4.17 9.55 -4.59
CA ALA A 13 -3.97 8.12 -4.81
C ALA A 13 -4.88 7.62 -5.93
N LEU A 14 -4.43 6.57 -6.62
CA LEU A 14 -5.19 5.95 -7.71
C LEU A 14 -6.24 4.97 -7.19
N LEU A 15 -5.90 4.21 -6.15
CA LEU A 15 -6.82 3.30 -5.46
C LEU A 15 -6.36 2.99 -4.04
N ALA A 16 -7.29 2.53 -3.22
CA ALA A 16 -7.04 1.90 -1.93
C ALA A 16 -7.66 0.51 -1.92
N ALA A 17 -6.89 -0.48 -1.49
CA ALA A 17 -7.35 -1.84 -1.28
C ALA A 17 -7.33 -2.17 0.21
N ARG A 18 -8.47 -2.67 0.72
CA ARG A 18 -8.62 -3.13 2.10
C ARG A 18 -8.81 -4.63 2.09
N TYR A 19 -8.03 -5.36 2.88
CA TYR A 19 -8.02 -6.82 2.89
C TYR A 19 -7.84 -7.37 4.32
N PRO A 20 -8.38 -8.55 4.62
CA PRO A 20 -8.17 -9.20 5.91
C PRO A 20 -6.68 -9.38 6.23
N HIS A 21 -6.31 -9.09 7.47
CA HIS A 21 -4.96 -9.24 7.97
C HIS A 21 -4.98 -9.71 9.43
N THR A 22 -3.95 -10.43 9.83
CA THR A 22 -3.79 -10.92 11.19
C THR A 22 -2.39 -10.61 11.66
N TRP A 23 -2.28 -10.10 12.89
CA TRP A 23 -1.02 -9.86 13.59
C TRP A 23 -1.13 -10.29 15.05
N HIS A 24 -0.02 -10.25 15.79
CA HIS A 24 -0.02 -10.44 17.24
C HIS A 24 0.24 -9.10 17.93
N ASN A 25 -0.46 -8.83 19.03
CA ASN A 25 -0.25 -7.62 19.83
C ASN A 25 0.94 -7.81 20.81
N GLY A 26 1.20 -6.80 21.65
CA GLY A 26 2.31 -6.83 22.62
C GLY A 26 2.21 -7.91 23.71
N SER A 27 1.03 -8.50 23.93
CA SER A 27 0.86 -9.66 24.83
C SER A 27 0.94 -11.01 24.10
N GLY A 28 1.17 -11.01 22.78
CA GLY A 28 1.23 -12.21 21.95
C GLY A 28 -0.14 -12.77 21.54
N GLU A 29 -1.24 -12.04 21.79
CA GLU A 29 -2.57 -12.44 21.37
C GLU A 29 -2.78 -12.19 19.88
N ARG A 30 -3.44 -13.13 19.19
CA ARG A 30 -3.79 -13.02 17.77
C ARG A 30 -4.93 -12.01 17.60
N VAL A 31 -4.68 -10.98 16.80
CA VAL A 31 -5.66 -9.95 16.44
C VAL A 31 -6.04 -10.09 14.97
N GLU A 32 -7.33 -10.14 14.69
CA GLU A 32 -7.88 -10.10 13.34
C GLU A 32 -8.34 -8.69 12.99
N GLY A 33 -8.06 -8.25 11.78
CA GLY A 33 -8.49 -6.94 11.32
C GLY A 33 -8.35 -6.76 9.81
N LEU A 34 -8.37 -5.51 9.38
CA LEU A 34 -8.18 -5.13 7.99
C LEU A 34 -6.86 -4.35 7.87
N ARG A 35 -6.08 -4.68 6.84
CA ARG A 35 -4.97 -3.85 6.37
C ARG A 35 -5.44 -3.07 5.16
N GLU A 36 -5.01 -1.83 5.06
CA GLU A 36 -5.21 -0.99 3.88
C GLU A 36 -3.87 -0.81 3.16
N SER A 37 -3.90 -0.79 1.84
CA SER A 37 -2.76 -0.45 1.00
C SER A 37 -3.22 0.50 -0.10
N VAL A 38 -2.44 1.56 -0.30
CA VAL A 38 -2.73 2.63 -1.24
C VAL A 38 -1.78 2.52 -2.43
N LEU A 39 -2.32 2.60 -3.63
CA LEU A 39 -1.55 2.72 -4.86
C LEU A 39 -1.40 4.21 -5.22
N CYS A 40 -0.17 4.66 -5.33
CA CYS A 40 0.19 6.03 -5.69
C CYS A 40 1.04 6.01 -6.95
N ALA A 41 0.61 6.75 -7.97
CA ALA A 41 1.35 6.86 -9.23
C ALA A 41 2.81 7.27 -9.01
N SER A 42 3.06 8.27 -8.15
CA SER A 42 4.40 8.81 -7.92
C SER A 42 5.26 7.89 -7.05
N CYS A 43 4.74 7.40 -5.93
CA CYS A 43 5.55 6.62 -4.98
C CYS A 43 5.77 5.17 -5.41
N ASP A 44 4.86 4.60 -6.21
CA ASP A 44 4.94 3.21 -6.66
C ASP A 44 5.42 3.08 -8.12
N THR A 45 5.94 4.16 -8.73
CA THR A 45 6.42 4.16 -10.13
C THR A 45 7.44 3.05 -10.38
N ASP A 46 8.40 2.88 -9.47
CA ASP A 46 9.49 1.92 -9.60
C ASP A 46 9.20 0.58 -8.90
N ASP A 47 7.98 0.38 -8.39
CA ASP A 47 7.58 -0.85 -7.73
C ASP A 47 7.16 -1.91 -8.76
N PRO A 48 7.90 -3.03 -8.91
CA PRO A 48 7.57 -4.06 -9.88
C PRO A 48 6.19 -4.70 -9.65
N ALA A 49 5.73 -4.76 -8.40
CA ALA A 49 4.41 -5.30 -8.08
C ALA A 49 3.27 -4.35 -8.51
N ALA A 50 3.54 -3.05 -8.51
CA ALA A 50 2.58 -2.02 -8.88
C ALA A 50 2.53 -1.78 -10.39
N ALA A 51 3.63 -2.03 -11.11
CA ALA A 51 3.78 -1.71 -12.52
C ALA A 51 2.62 -2.20 -13.42
N PRO A 52 2.13 -3.46 -13.31
CA PRO A 52 0.99 -3.90 -14.13
C PRO A 52 -0.30 -3.12 -13.86
N LEU A 53 -0.55 -2.79 -12.59
CA LEU A 53 -1.76 -2.09 -12.16
C LEU A 53 -1.70 -0.60 -12.55
N LEU A 54 -0.53 0.03 -12.44
CA LEU A 54 -0.28 1.39 -12.94
C LEU A 54 -0.48 1.48 -14.45
N ALA A 55 0.09 0.54 -15.21
CA ALA A 55 -0.09 0.48 -16.66
C ALA A 55 -1.57 0.32 -17.04
N LEU A 56 -2.29 -0.57 -16.35
CA LEU A 56 -3.70 -0.83 -16.58
C LEU A 56 -4.58 0.42 -16.32
N LEU A 57 -4.28 1.18 -15.28
CA LEU A 57 -5.03 2.41 -14.91
C LEU A 57 -4.69 3.61 -15.79
N ALA A 58 -3.56 3.60 -16.50
CA ALA A 58 -3.18 4.66 -17.44
C ALA A 58 -3.90 4.56 -18.80
N VAL A 59 -4.56 3.44 -19.12
CA VAL A 59 -5.23 3.23 -20.41
C VAL A 59 -6.54 4.02 -20.49
N THR A 60 -6.79 4.63 -21.64
CA THR A 60 -8.08 5.22 -22.02
C THR A 60 -8.57 4.57 -23.32
N PRO A 61 -9.77 3.95 -23.36
CA PRO A 61 -10.80 3.90 -22.31
C PRO A 61 -10.43 2.99 -21.12
N PRO A 62 -11.12 3.11 -19.97
CA PRO A 62 -10.86 2.28 -18.80
C PRO A 62 -10.97 0.79 -19.10
N PRO A 63 -10.18 -0.07 -18.41
CA PRO A 63 -10.21 -1.50 -18.60
C PRO A 63 -11.56 -2.10 -18.14
N PRO A 64 -11.95 -3.28 -18.66
CA PRO A 64 -13.05 -4.05 -18.10
C PRO A 64 -12.83 -4.38 -16.62
N SER A 65 -13.90 -4.41 -15.82
CA SER A 65 -13.82 -4.68 -14.38
C SER A 65 -13.11 -6.00 -14.01
N PRO A 66 -13.23 -7.11 -14.76
CA PRO A 66 -12.51 -8.35 -14.41
C PRO A 66 -10.99 -8.22 -14.55
N CYS A 67 -10.52 -7.43 -15.53
CA CYS A 67 -9.08 -7.17 -15.71
C CYS A 67 -8.52 -6.39 -14.53
N LEU A 68 -9.26 -5.37 -14.06
CA LEU A 68 -8.89 -4.60 -12.88
C LEU A 68 -8.86 -5.45 -11.61
N ALA A 69 -9.90 -6.26 -11.39
CA ALA A 69 -9.97 -7.15 -10.22
C ALA A 69 -8.77 -8.11 -10.16
N ASN A 70 -8.45 -8.75 -11.29
CA ASN A 70 -7.30 -9.65 -11.39
C ASN A 70 -5.97 -8.93 -11.15
N ALA A 71 -5.78 -7.73 -11.71
CA ALA A 71 -4.56 -6.95 -11.49
C ALA A 71 -4.40 -6.50 -10.02
N VAL A 72 -5.51 -6.12 -9.37
CA VAL A 72 -5.53 -5.79 -7.93
C VAL A 72 -5.18 -7.02 -7.09
N GLU A 73 -5.73 -8.19 -7.42
CA GLU A 73 -5.42 -9.44 -6.71
C GLU A 73 -3.93 -9.79 -6.82
N VAL A 74 -3.35 -9.77 -8.02
CA VAL A 74 -1.92 -10.03 -8.24
C VAL A 74 -1.06 -9.05 -7.44
N TRP A 75 -1.37 -7.75 -7.47
CA TRP A 75 -0.67 -6.76 -6.66
C TRP A 75 -0.78 -7.06 -5.15
N LEU A 76 -1.99 -7.36 -4.66
CA LEU A 76 -2.25 -7.71 -3.26
C LEU A 76 -1.46 -8.95 -2.80
N THR A 77 -1.34 -9.98 -3.65
CA THR A 77 -0.57 -11.19 -3.29
C THR A 77 0.89 -10.87 -2.98
N THR A 78 1.46 -9.83 -3.61
CA THR A 78 2.85 -9.42 -3.37
C THR A 78 2.95 -8.51 -2.16
N ILE A 79 2.16 -7.42 -2.12
CA ILE A 79 2.35 -6.39 -1.08
C ILE A 79 1.96 -6.88 0.32
N ARG A 80 1.02 -7.85 0.44
CA ARG A 80 0.58 -8.37 1.73
C ARG A 80 1.71 -9.05 2.52
N HIS A 81 2.76 -9.49 1.82
CA HIS A 81 3.93 -10.14 2.39
C HIS A 81 5.11 -9.19 2.63
N ARG A 82 4.98 -7.91 2.27
CA ARG A 82 6.03 -6.92 2.55
C ARG A 82 6.13 -6.66 4.04
N VAL A 83 7.34 -6.81 4.54
CA VAL A 83 7.76 -6.37 5.86
C VAL A 83 8.43 -5.00 5.72
N PRO A 84 8.28 -4.10 6.71
CA PRO A 84 9.09 -2.88 6.76
C PRO A 84 10.58 -3.22 6.66
N ASP A 85 11.35 -2.39 5.95
CA ASP A 85 12.81 -2.48 6.00
C ASP A 85 13.27 -2.11 7.42
N PRO A 86 13.95 -3.00 8.15
CA PRO A 86 14.38 -2.73 9.52
C PRO A 86 15.27 -1.49 9.61
N THR A 87 16.12 -1.23 8.62
CA THR A 87 17.04 -0.09 8.66
C THR A 87 16.30 1.24 8.55
N THR A 88 15.34 1.31 7.63
CA THR A 88 14.44 2.46 7.49
C THR A 88 13.61 2.65 8.77
N LEU A 89 13.08 1.56 9.34
CA LEU A 89 12.28 1.62 10.56
C LEU A 89 13.08 2.15 11.76
N ASP A 90 14.32 1.69 11.96
CA ASP A 90 15.20 2.16 13.03
C ASP A 90 15.52 3.66 12.88
N THR A 91 15.67 4.11 11.63
CA THR A 91 15.90 5.53 11.31
C THR A 91 14.67 6.37 11.65
N GLU A 92 13.48 5.95 11.22
CA GLU A 92 12.21 6.61 11.54
C GLU A 92 11.96 6.65 13.06
N GLU A 93 12.24 5.55 13.77
CA GLU A 93 12.12 5.50 15.23
C GLU A 93 13.06 6.50 15.89
N THR A 94 14.30 6.62 15.42
CA THR A 94 15.27 7.57 15.96
C THR A 94 14.77 9.01 15.82
N LEU A 95 14.30 9.39 14.63
CA LEU A 95 13.73 10.72 14.36
C LEU A 95 12.51 11.01 15.25
N TRP A 96 11.64 10.01 15.43
CA TRP A 96 10.49 10.13 16.30
C TRP A 96 10.89 10.36 17.76
N ARG A 97 11.90 9.62 18.26
CA ARG A 97 12.40 9.78 19.63
C ARG A 97 13.08 11.13 19.87
N THR A 98 13.69 11.74 18.86
CA THR A 98 14.32 13.07 18.96
C THR A 98 13.36 14.23 18.71
N GLY A 99 12.16 13.95 18.18
CA GLY A 99 11.15 14.96 17.87
C GLY A 99 11.33 15.63 16.50
N ASP A 100 12.09 14.99 15.60
CA ASP A 100 12.42 15.49 14.26
C ASP A 100 11.55 14.86 13.14
N LEU A 101 10.52 14.09 13.51
CA LEU A 101 9.56 13.48 12.58
C LEU A 101 8.47 14.46 12.11
#